data_AF-A0AAV2RS73-F1
#
_entry.id   AF-A0AAV2RS73-F1
#
_cell.length_a   1.000
_cell.length_b   1.000
_cell.length_c   1.000
_cell.angle_alpha   90.00
_cell.angle_beta   90.00
_cell.angle_gamma   90.00
#
_symmetry.space_group_name_H-M   'P 1'
#
loop_
_entity.id
_entity.type
_entity.pdbx_description
1 polymer ?
#
loop_
_entity_poly.entity_id
_entity_poly.type
_entity_poly.pdbx_seq_one_letter_code
_entity_poly.pdbx_strand_id
1 'polypeptide(L)'
;KSKYYKPVIRERKKAKYHLNLPSHPVFHGLSRALNKIDISTSFTTNNRLQCLLSQTGPKAPKDSELAVVYKYECNGCPEGIYFGETGVTLSKRMSGHKQDFRECKMSNSMVSHMVKNPGHSFDLNNPIIMYKSCIKRKRQLVESSLIATNVNCNLKPGDFPVCKLTAGAVLKSCKIDSSLAASSLTFQPSSQPSDI
;
A
#
# COMPACT_ATOMS: atom_id res chain seq x y z
N LYS A 1 23.31 -56.13 -16.48
CA LYS A 1 23.38 -54.97 -17.41
C LYS A 1 22.00 -54.32 -17.45
N SER A 2 21.84 -53.11 -16.90
CA SER A 2 20.53 -52.45 -16.82
C SER A 2 20.06 -51.92 -18.19
N LYS A 3 18.82 -52.23 -18.58
CA LYS A 3 18.14 -51.78 -19.79
C LYS A 3 17.39 -50.48 -19.51
N TYR A 4 18.08 -49.36 -19.36
CA TYR A 4 17.41 -48.06 -19.29
C TYR A 4 17.22 -47.48 -20.69
N TYR A 5 16.00 -47.02 -20.97
CA TYR A 5 15.65 -46.27 -22.17
C TYR A 5 16.44 -44.96 -22.19
N LYS A 6 17.27 -44.78 -23.23
CA LYS A 6 17.95 -43.50 -23.50
C LYS A 6 17.04 -42.67 -24.42
N PRO A 7 16.36 -41.62 -23.92
CA PRO A 7 15.57 -40.77 -24.80
C PRO A 7 16.50 -40.08 -25.81
N VAL A 8 16.08 -40.06 -27.08
CA VAL A 8 16.77 -39.29 -28.11
C VAL A 8 16.58 -37.81 -27.79
N ILE A 9 17.63 -37.18 -27.26
CA ILE A 9 17.64 -35.74 -27.01
C ILE A 9 17.72 -35.06 -28.37
N ARG A 10 16.58 -34.56 -28.87
CA ARG A 10 16.58 -33.69 -30.04
C ARG A 10 17.23 -32.37 -29.66
N GLU A 11 18.39 -32.07 -30.24
CA GLU A 11 19.00 -30.75 -30.15
C GLU A 11 18.05 -29.73 -30.77
N ARG A 12 17.41 -28.93 -29.91
CA ARG A 12 16.58 -27.81 -30.35
C ARG A 12 17.50 -26.66 -30.71
N LYS A 13 17.40 -26.16 -31.95
CA LYS A 13 18.02 -24.88 -32.33
C LYS A 13 17.52 -23.81 -31.37
N LYS A 14 18.45 -23.14 -30.68
CA LYS A 14 18.13 -22.04 -29.77
C LYS A 14 17.74 -20.84 -30.64
N ALA A 15 16.56 -20.30 -30.40
CA ALA A 15 16.12 -19.08 -31.07
C ALA A 15 17.03 -17.90 -30.67
N LYS A 16 17.29 -16.98 -31.59
CA LYS A 16 18.13 -15.79 -31.33
C LYS A 16 17.53 -14.85 -30.28
N TYR A 17 16.20 -14.76 -30.22
CA TYR A 17 15.50 -13.93 -29.24
C TYR A 17 14.45 -14.73 -28.46
N HIS A 18 14.15 -14.31 -27.24
CA HIS A 18 13.15 -14.93 -26.37
C HIS A 18 12.21 -13.89 -25.77
N LEU A 19 10.91 -14.07 -25.99
CA LEU A 19 9.85 -13.18 -25.52
C LEU A 19 8.97 -13.89 -24.48
N ASN A 20 8.72 -13.22 -23.35
CA ASN A 20 7.80 -13.72 -22.33
C ASN A 20 6.45 -13.00 -22.47
N LEU A 21 5.39 -13.76 -22.74
CA LEU A 21 4.05 -13.25 -22.98
C LEU A 21 3.10 -13.68 -21.87
N PRO A 22 2.12 -12.85 -21.48
CA PRO A 22 1.01 -13.31 -20.65
C PRO A 22 0.27 -14.45 -21.35
N SER A 23 -0.15 -15.48 -20.60
CA SER A 23 -1.01 -16.54 -21.16
C SER A 23 -2.41 -15.98 -21.41
N HIS A 24 -2.66 -15.58 -22.66
CA HIS A 24 -3.95 -15.12 -23.15
C HIS A 24 -4.21 -15.77 -24.52
N PRO A 25 -5.45 -16.20 -24.85
CA PRO A 25 -5.76 -16.90 -26.11
C PRO A 25 -5.22 -16.22 -27.37
N VAL A 26 -5.29 -14.88 -27.40
CA VAL A 26 -4.78 -14.05 -28.50
C VAL A 26 -3.27 -14.24 -28.73
N PHE A 27 -2.48 -14.36 -27.66
CA PHE A 27 -1.02 -14.47 -27.75
C PHE A 27 -0.56 -15.89 -28.14
N HIS A 28 -1.37 -16.92 -27.89
CA HIS A 28 -1.06 -18.29 -28.31
C HIS A 28 -0.97 -18.42 -29.84
N GLY A 29 -1.83 -17.70 -30.58
CA GLY A 29 -1.78 -17.66 -32.04
C GLY A 29 -0.50 -17.02 -32.60
N LEU A 30 0.09 -16.08 -31.86
CA LEU A 30 1.32 -15.38 -32.28
C LEU A 30 2.56 -16.26 -32.17
N SER A 31 2.57 -17.28 -31.30
CA SER A 31 3.76 -18.13 -31.10
C SER A 31 4.26 -18.75 -32.40
N ARG A 32 3.35 -19.20 -33.28
CA ARG A 32 3.72 -19.82 -34.55
C ARG A 32 4.32 -18.81 -35.54
N ALA A 33 3.82 -17.57 -35.55
CA ALA A 33 4.35 -16.51 -36.40
C ALA A 33 5.73 -16.03 -35.90
N LEU A 34 5.89 -15.87 -34.57
CA LEU A 34 7.12 -15.42 -33.95
C LEU A 34 8.26 -16.45 -34.07
N ASN A 35 7.96 -17.75 -34.01
CA ASN A 35 8.97 -18.78 -34.23
C ASN A 35 9.54 -18.79 -35.66
N LYS A 36 8.79 -18.31 -36.67
CA LYS A 36 9.29 -18.20 -38.05
C LYS A 36 10.35 -17.10 -38.20
N ILE A 37 10.32 -16.10 -37.32
CA ILE A 37 11.28 -14.98 -37.28
C ILE A 37 12.34 -15.18 -36.19
N ASP A 38 12.56 -16.42 -35.76
CA ASP A 38 13.58 -16.83 -34.78
C ASP A 38 13.41 -16.19 -33.39
N ILE A 39 12.15 -15.93 -33.00
CA ILE A 39 11.76 -15.50 -31.66
C ILE A 39 11.04 -16.65 -30.97
N SER A 40 11.67 -17.18 -29.93
CA SER A 40 11.02 -18.13 -29.01
C SER A 40 10.07 -17.40 -28.06
N THR A 41 8.94 -18.00 -27.74
CA THR A 41 7.95 -17.43 -26.82
C THR A 41 7.71 -18.35 -25.64
N SER A 42 7.70 -17.80 -24.42
CA SER A 42 7.17 -18.48 -23.24
C SER A 42 5.90 -17.78 -22.76
N PHE A 43 4.99 -18.56 -22.17
CA PHE A 43 3.74 -18.03 -21.63
C PHE A 43 3.78 -18.08 -20.11
N THR A 44 3.64 -16.92 -19.49
CA THR A 44 3.50 -16.81 -18.04
C THR A 44 2.04 -16.77 -17.65
N THR A 45 1.66 -17.61 -16.69
CA THR A 45 0.38 -17.50 -16.00
C THR A 45 0.61 -16.80 -14.67
N ASN A 46 -0.40 -16.07 -14.18
CA ASN A 46 -0.34 -15.46 -12.85
C ASN A 46 -0.41 -16.49 -11.71
N ASN A 47 -0.73 -17.75 -12.03
CA ASN A 47 -0.83 -18.83 -11.06
C ASN A 47 0.54 -19.49 -10.89
N ARG A 48 1.31 -19.02 -9.92
CA ARG A 48 2.57 -19.69 -9.55
C ARG A 48 2.23 -21.05 -8.92
N LEU A 49 3.02 -22.09 -9.20
CA LEU A 49 2.90 -23.40 -8.53
C LEU A 49 2.89 -23.26 -7.00
N GLN A 50 3.63 -22.27 -6.47
CA GLN A 50 3.58 -21.89 -5.07
C GLN A 50 2.18 -21.48 -4.59
N CYS A 51 1.39 -20.75 -5.38
CA CYS A 51 0.01 -20.41 -5.02
C CYS A 51 -0.92 -21.65 -5.00
N LEU A 52 -0.60 -22.67 -5.79
CA LEU A 52 -1.37 -23.91 -5.83
C LEU A 52 -0.97 -24.90 -4.73
N LEU A 53 0.33 -24.99 -4.43
CA LEU A 53 0.92 -26.01 -3.56
C LEU A 53 1.25 -25.50 -2.14
N SER A 54 1.44 -24.19 -1.97
CA SER A 54 1.80 -23.57 -0.69
C SER A 54 0.63 -22.72 -0.19
N GLN A 55 -0.27 -23.37 0.55
CA GLN A 55 -1.33 -22.71 1.34
C GLN A 55 -0.90 -22.48 2.80
N THR A 56 0.41 -22.49 3.09
CA THR A 56 0.97 -22.39 4.45
C THR A 56 1.10 -20.95 4.98
N GLY A 57 0.63 -19.95 4.24
CA GLY A 57 0.54 -18.58 4.73
C GLY A 57 -0.61 -18.39 5.73
N PRO A 58 -0.56 -17.38 6.60
CA PRO A 58 -1.71 -17.02 7.43
C PRO A 58 -2.92 -16.78 6.54
N LYS A 59 -4.04 -17.45 6.86
CA LYS A 59 -5.30 -17.30 6.11
C LYS A 59 -5.68 -15.82 6.09
N ALA A 60 -6.06 -15.31 4.92
CA ALA A 60 -6.63 -13.99 4.83
C ALA A 60 -7.81 -13.91 5.83
N PRO A 61 -7.91 -12.85 6.64
CA PRO A 61 -9.02 -12.70 7.56
C PRO A 61 -10.34 -12.77 6.76
N LYS A 62 -11.35 -13.44 7.33
CA LYS A 62 -12.70 -13.45 6.74
C LYS A 62 -13.15 -12.00 6.51
N ASP A 63 -13.95 -11.73 5.48
CA ASP A 63 -14.26 -10.39 4.93
C ASP A 63 -14.67 -9.30 5.94
N SER A 64 -14.95 -9.62 7.20
CA SER A 64 -15.21 -8.69 8.30
C SER A 64 -13.97 -8.16 9.04
N GLU A 65 -12.79 -8.72 8.84
CA GLU A 65 -11.55 -8.40 9.60
C GLU A 65 -10.53 -7.60 8.77
N LEU A 66 -11.11 -6.57 8.16
CA LEU A 66 -10.74 -5.91 6.91
C LEU A 66 -9.32 -5.35 6.84
N ALA A 67 -8.63 -5.69 5.75
CA ALA A 67 -7.48 -4.93 5.31
C ALA A 67 -7.93 -3.52 4.89
N VAL A 68 -7.43 -2.50 5.58
CA VAL A 68 -7.92 -1.11 5.49
C VAL A 68 -6.79 -0.10 5.43
N VAL A 69 -7.13 1.08 4.91
CA VAL A 69 -6.38 2.32 5.10
C VAL A 69 -7.15 3.15 6.13
N TYR A 70 -6.45 3.63 7.14
CA TYR A 70 -7.01 4.38 8.26
C TYR A 70 -6.19 5.65 8.53
N LYS A 71 -6.77 6.56 9.31
CA LYS A 71 -6.07 7.72 9.86
C LYS A 71 -6.24 7.86 11.37
N TYR A 72 -5.27 8.52 12.01
CA TYR A 72 -5.45 9.13 13.32
C TYR A 72 -5.27 10.64 13.20
N GLU A 73 -6.02 11.36 14.01
CA GLU A 73 -5.92 12.81 14.13
C GLU A 73 -5.27 13.14 15.47
N CYS A 74 -4.44 14.18 15.49
CA CYS A 74 -3.83 14.67 16.71
C CYS A 74 -4.78 15.65 17.40
N ASN A 75 -4.98 15.47 18.71
CA ASN A 75 -5.83 16.35 19.52
C ASN A 75 -5.18 17.72 19.78
N GLY A 76 -3.89 17.90 19.46
CA GLY A 76 -3.15 19.14 19.71
C GLY A 76 -2.88 19.99 18.46
N CYS A 77 -3.08 19.46 17.25
CA CYS A 77 -2.89 20.23 16.02
C CYS A 77 -3.58 19.62 14.79
N PRO A 78 -4.07 20.45 13.86
CA PRO A 78 -4.69 19.98 12.62
C PRO A 78 -3.70 19.33 11.64
N GLU A 79 -2.41 19.66 11.73
CA GLU A 79 -1.35 19.12 10.85
C GLU A 79 -0.85 17.72 11.30
N GLY A 80 -1.19 17.32 12.52
CA GLY A 80 -0.76 16.06 13.13
C GLY A 80 -1.61 14.87 12.70
N ILE A 81 -1.90 14.71 11.41
CA ILE A 81 -2.67 13.56 10.91
C ILE A 81 -1.68 12.44 10.57
N TYR A 82 -1.96 11.22 11.01
CA TYR A 82 -1.22 10.02 10.60
C TYR A 82 -2.07 9.17 9.68
N PHE A 83 -1.53 8.75 8.54
CA PHE A 83 -2.14 7.78 7.65
C PHE A 83 -1.42 6.44 7.71
N GLY A 84 -2.15 5.33 7.69
CA GLY A 84 -1.55 3.99 7.68
C GLY A 84 -2.42 2.97 6.96
N GLU A 85 -1.78 1.94 6.39
CA GLU A 85 -2.46 0.74 5.91
C GLU A 85 -2.19 -0.49 6.78
N THR A 86 -3.12 -1.44 6.75
CA THR A 86 -2.91 -2.76 7.31
C THR A 86 -3.47 -3.84 6.38
N GLY A 87 -2.64 -4.85 6.10
CA GLY A 87 -3.06 -6.10 5.45
C GLY A 87 -3.51 -7.20 6.41
N VAL A 88 -3.29 -6.99 7.72
CA VAL A 88 -3.82 -7.82 8.80
C VAL A 88 -5.01 -7.11 9.46
N THR A 89 -5.58 -7.69 10.51
CA THR A 89 -6.67 -7.07 11.26
C THR A 89 -6.27 -5.72 11.85
N LEU A 90 -7.18 -4.74 11.76
CA LEU A 90 -6.98 -3.41 12.34
C LEU A 90 -6.63 -3.51 13.83
N SER A 91 -7.32 -4.35 14.59
CA SER A 91 -7.07 -4.58 16.01
C SER A 91 -5.61 -4.98 16.29
N LYS A 92 -5.02 -5.86 15.48
CA LYS A 92 -3.61 -6.26 15.64
C LYS A 92 -2.66 -5.08 15.38
N ARG A 93 -2.97 -4.26 14.36
CA ARG A 93 -2.19 -3.05 14.07
C ARG A 93 -2.27 -2.02 15.19
N MET A 94 -3.46 -1.83 15.78
CA MET A 94 -3.69 -0.94 16.93
C MET A 94 -2.88 -1.39 18.15
N SER A 95 -2.88 -2.69 18.46
CA SER A 95 -2.08 -3.25 19.56
C SER A 95 -0.58 -3.02 19.35
N GLY A 96 -0.09 -3.15 18.11
CA GLY A 96 1.29 -2.82 17.76
C GLY A 96 1.62 -1.35 18.03
N HIS A 97 0.74 -0.42 17.61
CA HIS A 97 0.92 0.99 17.92
C HIS A 97 0.90 1.27 19.43
N LYS A 98 -0.01 0.66 20.19
CA LYS A 98 -0.03 0.80 21.66
C LYS A 98 1.27 0.33 22.30
N GLN A 99 1.85 -0.77 21.81
CA GLN A 99 3.15 -1.24 22.26
C GLN A 99 4.25 -0.23 21.90
N ASP A 100 4.28 0.28 20.68
CA ASP A 100 5.26 1.28 20.26
C ASP A 100 5.20 2.57 21.10
N PHE A 101 4.00 2.98 21.51
CA PHE A 101 3.81 4.11 22.43
C PHE A 101 4.35 3.83 23.83
N ARG A 102 4.11 2.62 24.36
CA ARG A 102 4.65 2.21 25.67
C ARG A 102 6.18 2.16 25.67
N GLU A 103 6.75 1.73 24.55
CA GLU A 103 8.21 1.62 24.36
C GLU A 103 8.85 2.92 23.84
N CYS A 104 8.07 3.99 23.65
CA CYS A 104 8.53 5.28 23.09
C CYS A 104 9.36 5.13 21.81
N LYS A 105 8.94 4.24 20.90
CA LYS A 105 9.66 3.97 19.66
C LYS A 105 9.57 5.16 18.70
N MET A 106 10.67 5.89 18.56
CA MET A 106 10.80 7.04 17.66
C MET A 106 10.68 6.70 16.16
N SER A 107 10.74 5.41 15.80
CA SER A 107 10.46 4.94 14.44
C SER A 107 8.97 5.04 14.07
N ASN A 108 8.09 5.17 15.05
CA ASN A 108 6.68 5.44 14.84
C ASN A 108 6.43 6.94 14.72
N SER A 109 5.82 7.36 13.61
CA SER A 109 5.51 8.77 13.31
C SER A 109 4.68 9.45 14.39
N MET A 110 3.66 8.79 14.94
CA MET A 110 2.80 9.39 15.96
C MET A 110 3.58 9.62 17.27
N VAL A 111 4.42 8.66 17.66
CA VAL A 111 5.29 8.80 18.83
C VAL A 111 6.30 9.93 18.61
N SER A 112 6.98 9.94 17.47
CA SER A 112 7.90 11.01 17.13
C SER A 112 7.22 12.39 17.11
N HIS A 113 5.96 12.47 16.67
CA HIS A 113 5.18 13.71 16.69
C HIS A 113 4.91 14.20 18.11
N MET A 114 4.47 13.30 19.01
CA MET A 114 4.21 13.66 20.41
C MET A 114 5.46 14.07 21.17
N VAL A 115 6.60 13.41 20.92
CA VAL A 115 7.87 13.75 21.56
C VAL A 115 8.37 15.12 21.11
N LYS A 116 8.16 15.48 19.84
CA LYS A 116 8.55 16.81 19.32
C LYS A 116 7.60 17.93 19.75
N ASN A 117 6.34 17.59 20.03
CA ASN A 117 5.30 18.57 20.37
C ASN A 117 4.67 18.20 21.73
N PRO A 118 5.23 18.71 22.84
CA PRO A 118 4.71 18.44 24.18
C PRO A 118 3.23 18.85 24.31
N GLY A 119 2.41 17.98 24.91
CA GLY A 119 0.96 18.21 25.08
C GLY A 119 0.09 17.66 23.95
N HIS A 120 0.69 17.20 22.85
CA HIS A 120 -0.05 16.55 21.76
C HIS A 120 -0.35 15.09 22.10
N SER A 121 -1.50 14.60 21.65
CA SER A 121 -1.94 13.22 21.87
C SER A 121 -2.74 12.66 20.69
N PHE A 122 -2.87 11.33 20.64
CA PHE A 122 -3.64 10.59 19.65
C PHE A 122 -4.60 9.62 20.34
N ASP A 123 -5.84 9.49 19.85
CA ASP A 123 -6.76 8.45 20.31
C ASP A 123 -6.48 7.11 19.62
N LEU A 124 -5.68 6.27 20.28
CA LEU A 124 -5.33 4.93 19.84
C LEU A 124 -6.44 3.88 20.04
N ASN A 125 -7.68 4.26 20.31
CA ASN A 125 -8.79 3.31 20.36
C ASN A 125 -9.72 3.45 19.15
N ASN A 126 -9.83 4.66 18.59
CA ASN A 126 -10.80 4.98 17.57
C ASN A 126 -10.12 5.47 16.27
N PRO A 127 -9.55 4.56 15.46
CA PRO A 127 -9.02 4.94 14.14
C PRO A 127 -10.17 5.29 13.19
N ILE A 128 -9.97 6.28 12.32
CA ILE A 128 -10.95 6.61 11.28
C ILE A 128 -10.60 5.79 10.02
N ILE A 129 -11.51 4.93 9.58
CA ILE A 129 -11.31 4.11 8.38
C ILE A 129 -11.62 4.93 7.13
N MET A 130 -10.62 5.04 6.23
CA MET A 130 -10.73 5.84 5.01
C MET A 130 -11.05 4.96 3.78
N TYR A 131 -10.47 3.76 3.72
CA TYR A 131 -10.61 2.89 2.55
C TYR A 131 -10.49 1.41 2.94
N LYS A 132 -11.26 0.54 2.26
CA LYS A 132 -11.25 -0.91 2.49
C LYS A 132 -10.91 -1.65 1.20
N SER A 133 -9.91 -2.53 1.23
CA SER A 133 -9.54 -3.35 0.07
C SER A 133 -8.66 -4.51 0.49
N CYS A 134 -9.00 -5.73 0.06
CA CYS A 134 -8.12 -6.90 0.23
C CYS A 134 -6.82 -6.80 -0.60
N ILE A 135 -6.82 -6.01 -1.68
CA ILE A 135 -5.66 -5.85 -2.58
C ILE A 135 -4.65 -4.89 -1.96
N LYS A 136 -3.47 -5.40 -1.59
CA LYS A 136 -2.35 -4.63 -1.00
C LYS A 136 -1.96 -3.41 -1.83
N ARG A 137 -1.74 -3.60 -3.14
CA ARG A 137 -1.33 -2.50 -4.03
C ARG A 137 -2.33 -1.34 -4.05
N LYS A 138 -3.63 -1.63 -4.01
CA LYS A 138 -4.67 -0.59 -3.95
C LYS A 138 -4.60 0.19 -2.64
N ARG A 139 -4.43 -0.51 -1.50
CA ARG A 139 -4.29 0.16 -0.20
C ARG A 139 -3.05 1.04 -0.12
N GLN A 140 -1.89 0.52 -0.53
CA GLN A 140 -0.63 1.29 -0.55
C GLN A 140 -0.72 2.50 -1.48
N LEU A 141 -1.37 2.36 -2.64
CA LEU A 141 -1.59 3.49 -3.55
C LEU A 141 -2.48 4.57 -2.91
N VAL A 142 -3.57 4.17 -2.25
CA VAL A 142 -4.48 5.09 -1.55
C VAL A 142 -3.78 5.78 -0.37
N GLU A 143 -3.09 5.03 0.48
CA GLU A 143 -2.29 5.56 1.60
C GLU A 143 -1.26 6.59 1.10
N SER A 144 -0.46 6.23 0.09
CA SER A 144 0.54 7.13 -0.48
C SER A 144 -0.12 8.38 -1.08
N SER A 145 -1.29 8.24 -1.70
CA SER A 145 -2.06 9.37 -2.25
C SER A 145 -2.58 10.30 -1.15
N LEU A 146 -3.03 9.77 -0.01
CA LEU A 146 -3.43 10.57 1.15
C LEU A 146 -2.23 11.32 1.74
N ILE A 147 -1.10 10.64 1.94
CA ILE A 147 0.14 11.24 2.45
C ILE A 147 0.64 12.35 1.52
N ALA A 148 0.55 12.17 0.20
CA ALA A 148 1.00 13.17 -0.76
C ALA A 148 0.07 14.40 -0.87
N THR A 149 -1.21 14.25 -0.53
CA THR A 149 -2.23 15.29 -0.71
C THR A 149 -2.46 16.11 0.57
N ASN A 150 -2.35 15.48 1.73
CA ASN A 150 -2.65 16.09 3.03
C ASN A 150 -1.39 16.45 3.80
N VAL A 151 -1.44 17.51 4.61
CA VAL A 151 -0.43 17.75 5.65
C VAL A 151 -0.57 16.66 6.71
N ASN A 152 0.54 16.04 7.10
CA ASN A 152 0.56 14.86 7.95
C ASN A 152 1.87 14.75 8.72
N CYS A 153 1.90 13.86 9.73
CA CYS A 153 3.07 13.58 10.55
C CYS A 153 3.81 12.28 10.13
N ASN A 154 3.49 11.70 8.96
CA ASN A 154 4.15 10.48 8.49
C ASN A 154 5.64 10.74 8.22
N LEU A 155 6.51 9.85 8.71
CA LEU A 155 7.95 9.95 8.49
C LEU A 155 8.39 9.56 7.07
N LYS A 156 7.54 8.83 6.34
CA LYS A 156 7.81 8.32 4.99
C LYS A 156 6.68 8.74 4.05
N PRO A 157 6.97 9.01 2.76
CA PRO A 157 5.98 9.46 1.78
C PRO A 157 5.03 8.36 1.29
N GLY A 158 5.12 7.14 1.83
CA GLY A 158 4.37 5.96 1.40
C GLY A 158 5.21 4.98 0.58
N ASP A 159 4.66 3.78 0.34
CA ASP A 159 5.32 2.70 -0.41
C ASP A 159 5.17 2.84 -1.94
N PHE A 160 4.26 3.70 -2.41
CA PHE A 160 3.98 3.88 -3.82
C PHE A 160 4.36 5.30 -4.26
N PRO A 161 5.22 5.48 -5.29
CA PRO A 161 5.56 6.81 -5.77
C PRO A 161 4.34 7.41 -6.48
N VAL A 162 3.79 8.48 -5.90
CA VAL A 162 2.66 9.24 -6.45
C VAL A 162 3.01 10.72 -6.49
N CYS A 163 2.59 11.41 -7.55
CA CYS A 163 2.67 12.86 -7.62
C CYS A 163 1.34 13.47 -7.17
N LYS A 164 1.34 14.74 -6.75
CA LYS A 164 0.14 15.41 -6.22
C LYS A 164 -1.06 15.37 -7.18
N LEU A 165 -0.80 15.49 -8.48
CA LEU A 165 -1.84 15.44 -9.50
C LEU A 165 -2.49 14.05 -9.60
N THR A 166 -1.68 12.99 -9.66
CA THR A 166 -2.20 11.62 -9.75
C THR A 166 -2.85 11.18 -8.44
N ALA A 167 -2.30 11.60 -7.30
CA ALA A 167 -2.87 11.35 -5.98
C ALA A 167 -4.31 11.89 -5.88
N GLY A 168 -4.55 13.14 -6.30
CA GLY A 168 -5.89 13.72 -6.31
C GLY A 168 -6.88 12.97 -7.20
N ALA A 169 -6.43 12.49 -8.36
CA ALA A 169 -7.28 11.67 -9.26
C ALA A 169 -7.62 10.30 -8.64
N VAL A 170 -6.66 9.65 -7.98
CA VAL A 170 -6.87 8.37 -7.30
C VAL A 170 -7.92 8.52 -6.19
N LEU A 171 -7.78 9.53 -5.33
CA LEU A 171 -8.71 9.75 -4.21
C LEU A 171 -10.14 10.00 -4.70
N LYS A 172 -10.31 10.81 -5.75
CA LYS A 172 -11.61 11.02 -6.42
C LYS A 172 -12.19 9.71 -6.98
N SER A 173 -11.37 8.90 -7.64
CA SER A 173 -11.82 7.62 -8.20
C SER A 173 -12.27 6.62 -7.13
N CYS A 174 -11.68 6.69 -5.94
CA CYS A 174 -12.02 5.85 -4.80
C CYS A 174 -13.19 6.41 -3.95
N LYS A 175 -13.79 7.54 -4.34
CA LYS A 175 -14.84 8.25 -3.57
C LYS A 175 -14.43 8.50 -2.12
N ILE A 176 -13.15 8.77 -1.91
CA ILE A 176 -12.64 9.16 -0.60
C ILE A 176 -12.79 10.67 -0.55
N ASP A 177 -13.85 11.13 0.11
CA ASP A 177 -14.06 12.55 0.29
C ASP A 177 -12.90 13.12 1.10
N SER A 178 -12.16 14.03 0.49
CA SER A 178 -11.21 14.89 1.18
C SER A 178 -11.98 15.96 1.95
N SER A 179 -12.86 15.56 2.88
CA SER A 179 -13.50 16.48 3.81
C SER A 179 -12.50 16.86 4.91
N LEU A 180 -11.55 17.72 4.55
CA LEU A 180 -10.65 18.44 5.45
C LEU A 180 -10.62 19.92 5.05
N ALA A 181 -11.77 20.43 4.61
CA ALA A 181 -11.96 21.82 4.21
C ALA A 181 -13.26 22.33 4.84
N ALA A 182 -13.22 22.62 6.15
CA ALA A 182 -14.07 23.62 6.80
C ALA A 182 -13.76 23.66 8.31
N SER A 183 -12.78 24.47 8.69
CA SER A 183 -12.75 25.21 9.96
C SER A 183 -11.79 26.38 9.78
N SER A 184 -12.32 27.38 9.05
CA SER A 184 -12.03 28.81 9.14
C SER A 184 -10.74 29.26 9.83
N LEU A 185 -9.86 29.83 9.02
CA LEU A 185 -9.07 31.01 9.38
C LEU A 185 -9.99 32.09 9.96
N THR A 186 -10.19 32.10 11.28
CA THR A 186 -10.50 33.33 12.01
C THR A 186 -9.18 33.91 12.47
N PHE A 187 -8.59 34.74 11.61
CA PHE A 187 -7.55 35.68 11.99
C PHE A 187 -8.20 36.71 12.91
N GLN A 188 -8.04 36.54 14.24
CA GLN A 188 -8.32 37.65 15.16
C GLN A 188 -7.06 38.50 15.25
N PRO A 189 -7.13 39.81 14.96
CA PRO A 189 -6.01 40.69 15.18
C PRO A 189 -5.74 40.85 16.68
N SER A 190 -4.48 40.72 17.03
CA SER A 190 -3.90 40.97 18.35
C SER A 190 -4.27 42.34 18.90
N SER A 191 -5.01 42.39 20.00
CA SER A 191 -4.99 43.52 20.93
C SER A 191 -3.95 43.24 22.02
N GLN A 192 -2.81 43.92 21.95
CA GLN A 192 -1.86 44.00 23.06
C GLN A 192 -2.36 44.97 24.15
N PRO A 193 -1.87 44.82 25.39
CA PRO A 193 -2.31 45.60 26.55
C PRO A 193 -1.51 46.89 26.69
N SER A 194 -2.11 47.91 27.29
CA SER A 194 -1.36 49.02 27.90
C SER A 194 -2.07 49.45 29.17
N ASP A 195 -1.38 49.18 30.28
CA ASP A 195 -1.57 49.82 31.58
C ASP A 195 -1.56 51.35 31.46
N ILE A 196 -2.48 52.02 32.17
CA ILE A 196 -2.33 53.12 33.14
C ILE A 196 -3.72 53.42 33.71
#